data_AF-A0A1X2GSW2-F1
#
_entry.id   AF-A0A1X2GSW2-F1
#
_cell.length_a   1.000
_cell.length_b   1.000
_cell.length_c   1.000
_cell.angle_alpha   90.00
_cell.angle_beta   90.00
_cell.angle_gamma   90.00
#
_symmetry.space_group_name_H-M   'P 1'
#
loop_
_entity.id
_entity.type
_entity.pdbx_description
1 polymer ?
#
loop_
_entity_poly.entity_id
_entity_poly.type
_entity_poly.pdbx_seq_one_letter_code
_entity_poly.pdbx_strand_id
1 'polypeptide(L)'
;MAWGDNSDAVDRWIHQLNSNDPKLTSLHILSFRRLASQDLARIFKAITNNTTLKELYCSGHAIDHDTMDQLAEMLTLNDTLELLNVGNATLGEDLALFSMLCEALASNEGLKTLDLENKGLKADALDLLFNTLQKQTTLQHVFLTRNDFTHASSAAPALTAWLTTTACLQSLRLNMVDMDAIFAAALAQALHGNTAQQTTLRELDLSENPLMESAGQLASAVCTTFGSLRTLKMNHVCSPKEADDDVKLPPSAMDSPALERSLETNNEKKLEASSPFGNRLVHALSNLPTPSALTCLWLDQNGIESSALQGIHTLTCLEALHLRQNRLDDPAANHLSLVPSLKTIELGNNGLEATGLATLLQSSTLAHVGLFNNVIHGFGEDDQPALPAFDTSSVTSLDLGGNGLSVKDLTAIVHMLQNQGLPLLTLLELGGNAQDTEMDTWEALVNQLRQDRPALQVAWKRLAQEMDTAKPPI
;
A
#
# COMPACT_ATOMS: atom_id res chain seq x y z
N MET A 1 -31.56 16.69 17.19
CA MET A 1 -30.34 16.09 16.61
C MET A 1 -29.20 16.34 17.59
N ALA A 2 -28.55 15.28 18.06
CA ALA A 2 -27.59 15.28 19.17
C ALA A 2 -26.14 15.39 18.66
N TRP A 3 -25.82 16.51 18.00
CA TRP A 3 -24.44 16.89 17.70
C TRP A 3 -24.29 18.31 18.20
N GLY A 4 -23.50 18.49 19.25
CA GLY A 4 -23.28 19.79 19.89
C GLY A 4 -22.73 20.81 18.89
N ASP A 5 -22.99 22.08 19.17
CA ASP A 5 -22.43 23.20 18.44
C ASP A 5 -20.90 23.04 18.29
N ASN A 6 -20.37 23.22 17.08
CA ASN A 6 -18.95 23.06 16.81
C ASN A 6 -18.11 24.17 17.47
N SER A 7 -18.74 25.31 17.80
CA SER A 7 -18.12 26.46 18.47
C SER A 7 -17.37 26.02 19.74
N ASP A 8 -18.00 25.23 20.61
CA ASP A 8 -17.44 24.77 21.88
C ASP A 8 -16.16 23.94 21.75
N ALA A 9 -15.93 23.27 20.61
CA ALA A 9 -14.68 22.55 20.42
C ALA A 9 -13.62 23.36 19.69
N VAL A 10 -14.02 24.18 18.72
CA VAL A 10 -13.10 25.12 18.06
C VAL A 10 -12.47 26.03 19.11
N ASP A 11 -13.28 26.58 20.01
CA ASP A 11 -12.80 27.45 21.09
C ASP A 11 -11.88 26.71 22.06
N ARG A 12 -12.17 25.44 22.37
CA ARG A 12 -11.28 24.59 23.18
C ARG A 12 -9.94 24.33 22.49
N TRP A 13 -9.95 23.99 21.21
CA TRP A 13 -8.71 23.78 20.45
C TRP A 13 -7.89 25.06 20.38
N ILE A 14 -8.52 26.19 20.06
CA ILE A 14 -7.85 27.50 20.05
C ILE A 14 -7.25 27.83 21.43
N HIS A 15 -7.98 27.58 22.52
CA HIS A 15 -7.44 27.77 23.86
C HIS A 15 -6.21 26.89 24.10
N GLN A 16 -6.28 25.59 23.77
CA GLN A 16 -5.16 24.66 23.93
C GLN A 16 -3.94 25.08 23.10
N LEU A 17 -4.15 25.45 21.83
CA LEU A 17 -3.12 25.93 20.91
C LEU A 17 -2.45 27.21 21.45
N ASN A 18 -3.23 28.21 21.86
CA ASN A 18 -2.69 29.45 22.42
C ASN A 18 -1.99 29.24 23.77
N SER A 19 -2.42 28.25 24.56
CA SER A 19 -1.79 27.91 25.84
C SER A 19 -0.55 27.03 25.70
N ASN A 20 -0.19 26.61 24.47
CA ASN A 20 0.86 25.61 24.22
C ASN A 20 0.65 24.36 25.10
N ASP A 21 -0.56 23.79 25.05
CA ASP A 21 -0.89 22.57 25.80
C ASP A 21 0.05 21.44 25.36
N PRO A 22 0.94 20.92 26.25
CA PRO A 22 1.91 19.90 25.88
C PRO A 22 1.28 18.56 25.50
N LYS A 23 -0.03 18.38 25.74
CA LYS A 23 -0.77 17.20 25.34
C LYS A 23 -1.34 17.31 23.92
N LEU A 24 -1.42 18.51 23.36
CA LEU A 24 -1.92 18.73 22.00
C LEU A 24 -0.74 18.79 21.02
N THR A 25 -0.18 17.63 20.73
CA THR A 25 0.89 17.47 19.72
C THR A 25 0.35 17.14 18.34
N SER A 26 -0.90 16.66 18.25
CA SER A 26 -1.55 16.32 16.98
C SER A 26 -3.03 16.71 17.05
N LEU A 27 -3.52 17.36 16.00
CA LEU A 27 -4.91 17.81 15.88
C LEU A 27 -5.55 17.23 14.62
N HIS A 28 -6.53 16.35 14.84
CA HIS A 28 -7.33 15.73 13.78
C HIS A 28 -8.74 16.30 13.75
N ILE A 29 -9.08 16.92 12.63
CA ILE A 29 -10.38 17.50 12.33
C ILE A 29 -10.96 16.75 11.13
N LEU A 30 -11.83 15.79 11.44
CA LEU A 30 -12.43 14.90 10.45
C LEU A 30 -13.38 15.66 9.52
N SER A 31 -13.41 15.29 8.23
CA SER A 31 -14.16 15.99 7.19
C SER A 31 -15.69 16.05 7.41
N PHE A 32 -16.26 15.11 8.17
CA PHE A 32 -17.66 15.15 8.56
C PHE A 32 -17.95 16.19 9.66
N ARG A 33 -16.91 16.69 10.34
CA ARG A 33 -17.01 17.79 11.29
C ARG A 33 -16.79 19.12 10.58
N ARG A 34 -17.79 19.54 9.79
CA ARG A 34 -17.72 20.76 8.98
C ARG A 34 -17.40 21.99 9.83
N LEU A 35 -16.24 22.59 9.56
CA LEU A 35 -15.85 23.90 10.05
C LEU A 35 -16.15 24.99 9.01
N ALA A 36 -16.54 26.17 9.49
CA ALA A 36 -16.61 27.36 8.65
C ALA A 36 -15.19 27.91 8.38
N SER A 37 -15.00 28.62 7.27
CA SER A 37 -13.72 29.27 6.93
C SER A 37 -13.17 30.12 8.08
N GLN A 38 -14.05 30.87 8.77
CA GLN A 38 -13.66 31.71 9.89
C GLN A 38 -13.10 30.90 11.08
N ASP A 39 -13.61 29.69 11.33
CA ASP A 39 -13.08 28.83 12.39
C ASP A 39 -11.70 28.29 12.02
N LEU A 40 -11.49 27.92 10.75
CA LEU A 40 -10.18 27.51 10.25
C LEU A 40 -9.16 28.65 10.34
N ALA A 41 -9.54 29.86 9.94
CA ALA A 41 -8.69 31.04 10.06
C ALA A 41 -8.26 31.28 11.52
N ARG A 42 -9.18 31.13 12.48
CA ARG A 42 -8.85 31.25 13.91
C ARG A 42 -7.91 30.15 14.39
N ILE A 43 -8.07 28.92 13.89
CA ILE A 43 -7.19 27.79 14.21
C ILE A 43 -5.78 28.05 13.64
N PHE A 44 -5.65 28.41 12.36
CA PHE A 44 -4.34 28.71 11.75
C PHE A 44 -3.62 29.84 12.48
N LYS A 45 -4.35 30.91 12.83
CA LYS A 45 -3.80 32.01 13.63
C LYS A 45 -3.30 31.59 15.01
N ALA A 46 -3.99 30.66 15.67
CA ALA A 46 -3.54 30.11 16.96
C ALA A 46 -2.29 29.24 16.79
N ILE A 47 -2.17 28.51 15.67
CA ILE A 47 -1.01 27.68 15.35
C ILE A 47 0.22 28.53 15.04
N THR A 48 0.07 29.72 14.45
CA THR A 48 1.19 30.61 14.06
C THR A 48 2.26 30.76 15.16
N ASN A 49 1.86 30.88 16.42
CA ASN A 49 2.78 31.03 17.57
C ASN A 49 2.84 29.79 18.48
N ASN A 50 2.21 28.69 18.07
CA ASN A 50 2.18 27.46 18.86
C ASN A 50 3.49 26.68 18.69
N THR A 51 4.03 26.17 19.79
CA THR A 51 5.31 25.46 19.86
C THR A 51 5.18 23.99 20.29
N THR A 52 3.94 23.46 20.34
CA THR A 52 3.65 22.09 20.78
C THR A 52 3.06 21.20 19.69
N LEU A 53 2.26 21.76 18.79
CA LEU A 53 1.54 21.05 17.74
C LEU A 53 2.52 20.67 16.63
N LYS A 54 2.64 19.37 16.40
CA LYS A 54 3.49 18.77 15.37
C LYS A 54 2.70 18.35 14.13
N GLU A 55 1.44 17.99 14.29
CA GLU A 55 0.64 17.44 13.20
C GLU A 55 -0.72 18.11 13.11
N LEU A 56 -1.10 18.54 11.90
CA LEU A 56 -2.41 19.05 11.60
C LEU A 56 -3.06 18.26 10.46
N TYR A 57 -4.14 17.56 10.79
CA TYR A 57 -5.01 16.88 9.83
C TYR A 57 -6.38 17.58 9.78
N CYS A 58 -6.64 18.31 8.71
CA CYS A 58 -7.88 19.07 8.51
C CYS A 58 -8.41 18.96 7.05
N SER A 59 -8.13 17.83 6.39
CA SER A 59 -8.65 17.51 5.04
C SER A 59 -10.17 17.59 4.95
N GLY A 60 -10.68 17.91 3.76
CA GLY A 60 -12.11 17.92 3.45
C GLY A 60 -12.84 19.21 3.78
N HIS A 61 -12.11 20.25 4.17
CA HIS A 61 -12.65 21.59 4.42
C HIS A 61 -12.26 22.56 3.31
N ALA A 62 -13.21 23.33 2.80
CA ALA A 62 -12.92 24.38 1.83
C ALA A 62 -12.11 25.49 2.50
N ILE A 63 -11.16 26.05 1.75
CA ILE A 63 -10.34 27.19 2.17
C ILE A 63 -10.61 28.28 1.14
N ASP A 64 -11.04 29.45 1.61
CA ASP A 64 -11.14 30.66 0.79
C ASP A 64 -9.85 31.49 0.89
N HIS A 65 -9.77 32.58 0.12
CA HIS A 65 -8.57 33.43 0.06
C HIS A 65 -8.18 34.01 1.43
N ASP A 66 -9.14 34.53 2.20
CA ASP A 66 -8.88 35.09 3.54
C ASP A 66 -8.33 34.03 4.51
N THR A 67 -8.86 32.81 4.44
CA THR A 67 -8.39 31.70 5.27
C THR A 67 -7.04 31.18 4.78
N MET A 68 -6.79 31.20 3.47
CA MET A 68 -5.50 30.86 2.88
C MET A 68 -4.41 31.85 3.30
N ASP A 69 -4.71 33.15 3.40
CA ASP A 69 -3.76 34.15 3.92
C ASP A 69 -3.32 33.79 5.35
N GLN A 70 -4.26 33.38 6.21
CA GLN A 70 -3.94 32.94 7.58
C GLN A 70 -3.13 31.64 7.59
N LEU A 71 -3.41 30.72 6.68
CA LEU A 71 -2.62 29.49 6.51
C LEU A 71 -1.20 29.81 6.03
N ALA A 72 -1.05 30.72 5.08
CA ALA A 72 0.23 31.15 4.53
C ALA A 72 1.09 31.86 5.59
N GLU A 73 0.48 32.75 6.39
CA GLU A 73 1.15 33.40 7.52
C GLU A 73 1.58 32.36 8.57
N MET A 74 0.72 31.41 8.92
CA MET A 74 1.04 30.31 9.83
C MET A 74 2.24 29.50 9.32
N LEU A 75 2.26 29.09 8.05
CA LEU A 75 3.38 28.34 7.48
C LEU A 75 4.66 29.17 7.39
N THR A 76 4.57 30.47 7.16
CA THR A 76 5.77 31.33 7.07
C THR A 76 6.43 31.53 8.44
N LEU A 77 5.64 31.59 9.52
CA LEU A 77 6.14 31.92 10.86
C LEU A 77 6.34 30.70 11.76
N ASN A 78 5.60 29.61 11.53
CA ASN A 78 5.67 28.42 12.37
C ASN A 78 6.71 27.42 11.87
N ASP A 79 7.71 27.15 12.70
CA ASP A 79 8.77 26.15 12.49
C ASP A 79 8.57 24.87 13.30
N THR A 80 7.50 24.80 14.08
CA THR A 80 7.20 23.71 15.00
C THR A 80 6.42 22.59 14.31
N LEU A 81 5.49 22.94 13.43
CA LEU A 81 4.62 22.02 12.70
C LEU A 81 5.45 21.18 11.72
N GLU A 82 5.31 19.87 11.83
CA GLU A 82 6.06 18.89 11.05
C GLU A 82 5.19 18.22 9.97
N LEU A 83 3.86 18.19 10.14
CA LEU A 83 2.91 17.63 9.17
C LEU A 83 1.71 18.53 8.91
N LEU A 84 1.38 18.70 7.62
CA LEU A 84 0.22 19.45 7.16
C LEU A 84 -0.62 18.63 6.17
N ASN A 85 -1.92 18.46 6.48
CA ASN A 85 -2.95 18.02 5.55
C ASN A 85 -4.17 18.94 5.67
N VAL A 86 -4.44 19.77 4.64
CA VAL A 86 -5.48 20.80 4.67
C VAL A 86 -6.16 20.96 3.30
N GLY A 87 -7.36 21.54 3.29
CA GLY A 87 -8.11 21.79 2.06
C GLY A 87 -9.03 20.62 1.67
N ASN A 88 -9.87 20.86 0.67
CA ASN A 88 -10.78 19.88 0.08
C ASN A 88 -10.31 19.49 -1.33
N ALA A 89 -11.14 18.72 -2.04
CA ALA A 89 -10.86 18.27 -3.41
C ALA A 89 -10.80 19.38 -4.47
N THR A 90 -11.04 20.64 -4.11
CA THR A 90 -10.98 21.78 -5.05
C THR A 90 -9.84 22.75 -4.74
N LEU A 91 -8.95 22.42 -3.78
CA LEU A 91 -7.86 23.30 -3.35
C LEU A 91 -6.92 23.70 -4.50
N GLY A 92 -6.61 22.77 -5.40
CA GLY A 92 -5.74 22.97 -6.56
C GLY A 92 -6.44 23.57 -7.79
N GLU A 93 -7.76 23.80 -7.75
CA GLU A 93 -8.49 24.33 -8.90
C GLU A 93 -8.40 25.87 -9.00
N ASP A 94 -8.29 26.56 -7.86
CA ASP A 94 -8.02 28.00 -7.82
C ASP A 94 -6.50 28.23 -7.73
N LEU A 95 -5.87 28.49 -8.88
CA LEU A 95 -4.42 28.68 -8.95
C LEU A 95 -3.92 29.90 -8.18
N ALA A 96 -4.73 30.97 -8.03
CA ALA A 96 -4.32 32.14 -7.25
C ALA A 96 -4.25 31.77 -5.76
N LEU A 97 -5.25 31.04 -5.28
CA LEU A 97 -5.27 30.51 -3.91
C LEU A 97 -4.15 29.49 -3.67
N PHE A 98 -3.95 28.56 -4.60
CA PHE A 98 -2.90 27.55 -4.49
C PHE A 98 -1.48 28.14 -4.58
N SER A 99 -1.30 29.24 -5.32
CA SER A 99 -0.03 29.97 -5.35
C SER A 99 0.37 30.53 -3.99
N MET A 100 -0.59 31.07 -3.23
CA MET A 100 -0.32 31.56 -1.87
C MET A 100 0.19 30.45 -0.95
N LEU A 101 -0.40 29.25 -1.04
CA LEU A 101 0.10 28.07 -0.34
C LEU A 101 1.52 27.71 -0.79
N CYS A 102 1.78 27.69 -2.10
CA CYS A 102 3.09 27.35 -2.66
C CYS A 102 4.19 28.35 -2.26
N GLU A 103 3.87 29.64 -2.16
CA GLU A 103 4.80 30.68 -1.71
C GLU A 103 5.14 30.51 -0.22
N ALA A 104 4.13 30.28 0.62
CA ALA A 104 4.34 30.05 2.04
C ALA A 104 5.12 28.75 2.32
N LEU A 105 4.79 27.68 1.58
CA LEU A 105 5.55 26.43 1.63
C LEU A 105 7.01 26.69 1.29
N ALA A 106 7.32 27.42 0.22
CA ALA A 106 8.69 27.69 -0.22
C ALA A 106 9.57 28.36 0.86
N SER A 107 8.97 29.13 1.78
CA SER A 107 9.66 29.80 2.88
C SER A 107 9.65 29.01 4.20
N ASN A 108 8.86 27.95 4.32
CA ASN A 108 8.80 27.15 5.53
C ASN A 108 10.04 26.24 5.66
N GLU A 109 10.61 26.20 6.87
CA GLU A 109 11.79 25.37 7.21
C GLU A 109 11.48 24.29 8.27
N GLY A 110 10.27 24.26 8.81
CA GLY A 110 9.84 23.31 9.86
C GLY A 110 9.31 22.00 9.28
N LEU A 111 8.44 22.12 8.27
CA LEU A 111 7.60 21.05 7.74
C LEU A 111 8.43 19.91 7.18
N LYS A 112 8.04 18.69 7.56
CA LYS A 112 8.66 17.42 7.10
C LYS A 112 7.72 16.62 6.21
N THR A 113 6.41 16.72 6.44
CA THR A 113 5.39 15.99 5.69
C THR A 113 4.36 16.95 5.11
N LEU A 114 4.20 16.89 3.80
CA LEU A 114 3.14 17.57 3.07
C LEU A 114 2.22 16.53 2.44
N ASP A 115 0.97 16.52 2.88
CA ASP A 115 -0.06 15.63 2.37
C ASP A 115 -1.14 16.42 1.64
N LEU A 116 -1.11 16.30 0.31
CA LEU A 116 -2.07 16.89 -0.62
C LEU A 116 -2.89 15.79 -1.31
N GLU A 117 -3.21 14.71 -0.60
CA GLU A 117 -4.10 13.67 -1.13
C GLU A 117 -5.45 14.27 -1.53
N ASN A 118 -5.91 13.97 -2.76
CA ASN A 118 -7.22 14.34 -3.27
C ASN A 118 -7.54 15.82 -3.04
N LYS A 119 -6.68 16.69 -3.57
CA LYS A 119 -6.80 18.15 -3.48
C LYS A 119 -7.13 18.82 -4.82
N GLY A 120 -7.47 18.02 -5.83
CA GLY A 120 -7.79 18.52 -7.17
C GLY A 120 -6.57 19.11 -7.89
N LEU A 121 -5.37 18.61 -7.57
CA LEU A 121 -4.16 19.04 -8.27
C LEU A 121 -4.20 18.54 -9.71
N LYS A 122 -4.16 19.48 -10.65
CA LYS A 122 -4.08 19.27 -12.10
C LYS A 122 -2.77 19.84 -12.63
N ALA A 123 -2.55 19.76 -13.94
CA ALA A 123 -1.31 20.15 -14.61
C ALA A 123 -0.67 21.47 -14.12
N ASP A 124 -1.40 22.58 -14.11
CA ASP A 124 -0.86 23.90 -13.72
C ASP A 124 -0.52 23.99 -12.23
N ALA A 125 -1.37 23.41 -11.37
CA ALA A 125 -1.12 23.37 -9.92
C ALA A 125 0.08 22.46 -9.60
N LEU A 126 0.24 21.35 -10.33
CA LEU A 126 1.39 20.46 -10.20
C LEU A 126 2.68 21.12 -10.64
N ASP A 127 2.68 21.86 -11.75
CA ASP A 127 3.85 22.62 -12.20
C ASP A 127 4.26 23.64 -11.12
N LEU A 128 3.29 24.39 -10.58
CA LEU A 128 3.54 25.34 -9.50
C LEU A 128 4.12 24.65 -8.25
N LEU A 129 3.51 23.54 -7.83
CA LEU A 129 3.96 22.77 -6.68
C LEU A 129 5.39 22.27 -6.86
N PHE A 130 5.71 21.61 -7.98
CA PHE A 130 7.05 21.07 -8.20
C PHE A 130 8.11 22.16 -8.32
N ASN A 131 7.78 23.33 -8.89
CA ASN A 131 8.66 24.49 -8.88
C ASN A 131 8.90 25.05 -7.47
N THR A 132 7.88 25.02 -6.61
CA THR A 132 8.03 25.36 -5.18
C THR A 132 8.89 24.34 -4.44
N LEU A 133 8.68 23.04 -4.68
CA LEU A 133 9.38 21.97 -3.97
C LEU A 133 10.89 21.94 -4.26
N GLN A 134 11.34 22.50 -5.39
CA GLN A 134 12.78 22.73 -5.65
C GLN A 134 13.46 23.63 -4.61
N LYS A 135 12.71 24.52 -3.95
CA LYS A 135 13.22 25.41 -2.89
C LYS A 135 13.17 24.77 -1.51
N GLN A 136 12.46 23.64 -1.37
CA GLN A 136 12.26 22.99 -0.09
C GLN A 136 13.46 22.14 0.30
N THR A 137 13.93 22.36 1.52
CA THR A 137 15.11 21.68 2.08
C THR A 137 14.77 20.78 3.26
N THR A 138 13.53 20.80 3.73
CA THR A 138 13.12 20.11 4.96
C THR A 138 12.09 19.02 4.74
N LEU A 139 11.31 19.09 3.66
CA LEU A 139 10.32 18.07 3.32
C LEU A 139 10.98 16.72 3.03
N GLN A 140 10.54 15.72 3.79
CA GLN A 140 10.96 14.33 3.71
C GLN A 140 9.85 13.45 3.13
N HIS A 141 8.59 13.84 3.28
CA HIS A 141 7.45 13.06 2.82
C HIS A 141 6.50 13.95 2.02
N VAL A 142 6.22 13.56 0.78
CA VAL A 142 5.28 14.27 -0.09
C VAL A 142 4.27 13.27 -0.64
N PHE A 143 2.99 13.47 -0.29
CA PHE A 143 1.89 12.59 -0.71
C PHE A 143 0.95 13.35 -1.63
N LEU A 144 0.86 12.89 -2.88
CA LEU A 144 0.01 13.47 -3.93
C LEU A 144 -1.06 12.49 -4.42
N THR A 145 -1.32 11.45 -3.61
CA THR A 145 -2.29 10.39 -3.85
C THR A 145 -3.64 10.93 -4.33
N ARG A 146 -4.29 10.25 -5.29
CA ARG A 146 -5.66 10.61 -5.75
C ARG A 146 -5.81 12.03 -6.30
N ASN A 147 -4.82 12.55 -7.00
CA ASN A 147 -4.94 13.77 -7.82
C ASN A 147 -4.99 13.42 -9.32
N ASP A 148 -5.19 14.39 -10.21
CA ASP A 148 -5.38 14.12 -11.64
C ASP A 148 -4.13 14.49 -12.44
N PHE A 149 -3.36 13.48 -12.84
CA PHE A 149 -2.12 13.61 -13.62
C PHE A 149 -2.32 13.25 -15.10
N THR A 150 -3.55 12.99 -15.55
CA THR A 150 -3.88 12.53 -16.92
C THR A 150 -3.32 13.46 -18.01
N HIS A 151 -3.23 14.76 -17.70
CA HIS A 151 -2.71 15.79 -18.60
C HIS A 151 -1.58 16.61 -17.96
N ALA A 152 -0.86 16.03 -17.00
CA ALA A 152 0.20 16.70 -16.24
C ALA A 152 1.58 16.68 -16.94
N SER A 153 1.64 16.24 -18.20
CA SER A 153 2.85 16.28 -19.02
C SER A 153 3.59 17.64 -19.01
N SER A 154 2.89 18.77 -18.85
CA SER A 154 3.52 20.10 -18.73
C SER A 154 4.31 20.29 -17.45
N ALA A 155 3.94 19.63 -16.35
CA ALA A 155 4.61 19.69 -15.04
C ALA A 155 5.82 18.74 -14.93
N ALA A 156 5.98 17.83 -15.90
CA ALA A 156 7.05 16.84 -15.93
C ALA A 156 8.48 17.42 -15.83
N PRO A 157 8.82 18.55 -16.48
CA PRO A 157 10.13 19.18 -16.31
C PRO A 157 10.37 19.68 -14.88
N ALA A 158 9.34 20.26 -14.24
CA ALA A 158 9.43 20.76 -12.87
C ALA A 158 9.59 19.62 -11.86
N LEU A 159 8.86 18.50 -12.05
CA LEU A 159 9.07 17.26 -11.29
C LEU A 159 10.51 16.78 -11.42
N THR A 160 11.02 16.75 -12.66
CA THR A 160 12.38 16.27 -12.94
C THR A 160 13.43 17.16 -12.26
N ALA A 161 13.27 18.48 -12.33
CA ALA A 161 14.15 19.43 -11.65
C ALA A 161 14.08 19.26 -10.12
N TRP A 162 12.90 19.07 -9.55
CA TRP A 162 12.75 18.84 -8.11
C TRP A 162 13.43 17.54 -7.66
N LEU A 163 13.11 16.42 -8.29
CA LEU A 163 13.63 15.12 -7.87
C LEU A 163 15.15 15.04 -8.04
N THR A 164 15.73 15.75 -9.01
CA THR A 164 17.20 15.79 -9.22
C THR A 164 17.94 16.74 -8.28
N THR A 165 17.24 17.61 -7.55
CA THR A 165 17.85 18.61 -6.64
C THR A 165 17.53 18.37 -5.16
N THR A 166 16.44 17.65 -4.85
CA THR A 166 16.07 17.38 -3.46
C THR A 166 17.09 16.48 -2.75
N ALA A 167 17.49 16.88 -1.54
CA ALA A 167 18.45 16.14 -0.72
C ALA A 167 17.79 15.46 0.49
N CYS A 168 16.53 15.77 0.80
CA CYS A 168 15.87 15.33 2.03
C CYS A 168 14.66 14.43 1.81
N LEU A 169 14.16 14.30 0.58
CA LEU A 169 12.99 13.48 0.26
C LEU A 169 13.25 12.00 0.55
N GLN A 170 12.49 11.44 1.47
CA GLN A 170 12.54 10.03 1.89
C GLN A 170 11.35 9.22 1.40
N SER A 171 10.16 9.80 1.26
CA SER A 171 8.97 9.11 0.76
C SER A 171 8.20 9.97 -0.25
N LEU A 172 7.88 9.38 -1.39
CA LEU A 172 7.04 9.99 -2.42
C LEU A 172 5.89 9.04 -2.75
N ARG A 173 4.65 9.51 -2.59
CA ARG A 173 3.46 8.75 -2.97
C ARG A 173 2.73 9.44 -4.11
N LEU A 174 2.66 8.73 -5.22
CA LEU A 174 1.97 9.11 -6.45
C LEU A 174 0.95 8.03 -6.83
N ASN A 175 0.34 7.35 -5.86
CA ASN A 175 -0.64 6.30 -6.15
C ASN A 175 -2.00 6.88 -6.53
N MET A 176 -2.73 6.20 -7.41
CA MET A 176 -4.04 6.64 -7.93
C MET A 176 -4.01 8.05 -8.55
N VAL A 177 -2.93 8.43 -9.25
CA VAL A 177 -2.85 9.76 -9.87
C VAL A 177 -3.19 9.77 -11.36
N ASP A 178 -3.34 8.60 -11.98
CA ASP A 178 -3.62 8.45 -13.41
C ASP A 178 -2.56 9.13 -14.32
N MET A 179 -1.28 8.96 -13.97
CA MET A 179 -0.20 9.57 -14.75
C MET A 179 -0.11 8.98 -16.16
N ASP A 180 0.02 9.86 -17.16
CA ASP A 180 0.23 9.46 -18.55
C ASP A 180 1.66 8.90 -18.78
N ALA A 181 1.88 8.26 -19.94
CA ALA A 181 3.16 7.66 -20.29
C ALA A 181 4.32 8.68 -20.40
N ILE A 182 4.02 9.95 -20.73
CA ILE A 182 5.02 11.01 -20.86
C ILE A 182 5.51 11.42 -19.46
N PHE A 183 4.57 11.61 -18.53
CA PHE A 183 4.87 11.91 -17.13
C PHE A 183 5.63 10.75 -16.48
N ALA A 184 5.21 9.50 -16.72
CA ALA A 184 5.92 8.31 -16.27
C ALA A 184 7.36 8.23 -16.81
N ALA A 185 7.57 8.57 -18.09
CA ALA A 185 8.91 8.63 -18.69
C ALA A 185 9.77 9.73 -18.07
N ALA A 186 9.21 10.91 -17.79
CA ALA A 186 9.93 11.98 -17.12
C ALA A 186 10.27 11.63 -15.66
N LEU A 187 9.35 10.99 -14.94
CA LEU A 187 9.64 10.42 -13.63
C LEU A 187 10.78 9.41 -13.74
N ALA A 188 10.75 8.48 -14.69
CA ALA A 188 11.85 7.54 -14.92
C ALA A 188 13.18 8.26 -15.23
N GLN A 189 13.17 9.34 -16.01
CA GLN A 189 14.37 10.13 -16.29
C GLN A 189 14.89 10.86 -15.05
N ALA A 190 14.01 11.46 -14.24
CA ALA A 190 14.35 12.12 -13.00
C ALA A 190 14.93 11.14 -11.97
N LEU A 191 14.30 9.98 -11.89
CA LEU A 191 14.76 8.84 -11.13
C LEU A 191 16.10 8.36 -11.67
N HIS A 192 16.37 8.35 -12.98
CA HIS A 192 17.65 7.92 -13.55
C HIS A 192 18.79 8.92 -13.29
N GLY A 193 18.53 10.23 -13.47
CA GLY A 193 19.52 11.31 -13.46
C GLY A 193 20.08 11.67 -12.08
N ASN A 194 19.48 11.15 -11.01
CA ASN A 194 20.07 11.23 -9.68
C ASN A 194 21.30 10.33 -9.58
N THR A 195 22.26 10.69 -8.73
CA THR A 195 23.31 9.74 -8.35
C THR A 195 22.94 9.08 -7.03
N ALA A 196 23.31 7.81 -6.84
CA ALA A 196 23.04 7.05 -5.61
C ALA A 196 23.58 7.72 -4.32
N GLN A 197 24.48 8.70 -4.45
CA GLN A 197 25.07 9.47 -3.35
C GLN A 197 24.25 10.70 -2.96
N GLN A 198 23.29 11.12 -3.78
CA GLN A 198 22.50 12.35 -3.59
C GLN A 198 21.07 12.08 -3.14
N THR A 199 20.51 10.90 -3.43
CA THR A 199 19.11 10.63 -3.14
C THR A 199 18.89 9.94 -1.79
N THR A 200 18.03 10.53 -0.97
CA THR A 200 17.57 10.00 0.33
C THR A 200 16.29 9.17 0.22
N LEU A 201 15.73 9.00 -0.98
CA LEU A 201 14.44 8.36 -1.21
C LEU A 201 14.48 6.88 -0.76
N ARG A 202 13.64 6.56 0.23
CA ARG A 202 13.50 5.22 0.82
C ARG A 202 12.21 4.52 0.39
N GLU A 203 11.15 5.27 0.12
CA GLU A 203 9.86 4.75 -0.30
C GLU A 203 9.36 5.48 -1.55
N LEU A 204 8.92 4.71 -2.54
CA LEU A 204 8.23 5.21 -3.72
C LEU A 204 6.96 4.37 -3.93
N ASP A 205 5.81 5.03 -3.95
CA ASP A 205 4.52 4.41 -4.23
C ASP A 205 3.93 4.93 -5.55
N LEU A 206 3.83 4.03 -6.53
CA LEU A 206 3.27 4.27 -7.86
C LEU A 206 2.03 3.43 -8.12
N SER A 207 1.47 2.81 -7.08
CA SER A 207 0.35 1.87 -7.20
C SER A 207 -0.88 2.51 -7.84
N GLU A 208 -1.74 1.72 -8.46
CA GLU A 208 -3.01 2.17 -9.05
C GLU A 208 -2.82 3.27 -10.10
N ASN A 209 -1.78 3.15 -10.93
CA ASN A 209 -1.58 4.00 -12.10
C ASN A 209 -1.47 3.13 -13.35
N PRO A 210 -2.13 3.46 -14.47
CA PRO A 210 -2.12 2.64 -15.68
C PRO A 210 -0.81 2.79 -16.47
N LEU A 211 0.33 2.43 -15.85
CA LEU A 211 1.67 2.63 -16.41
C LEU A 211 1.94 1.72 -17.60
N MET A 212 1.38 0.51 -17.63
CA MET A 212 1.49 -0.45 -18.72
C MET A 212 2.97 -0.65 -19.15
N GLU A 213 3.37 -0.21 -20.36
CA GLU A 213 4.74 -0.32 -20.85
C GLU A 213 5.75 0.52 -20.03
N SER A 214 5.32 1.67 -19.51
CA SER A 214 6.16 2.53 -18.68
C SER A 214 6.50 1.90 -17.33
N ALA A 215 5.77 0.88 -16.86
CA ALA A 215 6.07 0.20 -15.60
C ALA A 215 7.48 -0.42 -15.62
N GLY A 216 7.84 -1.11 -16.71
CA GLY A 216 9.18 -1.70 -16.88
C GLY A 216 10.28 -0.65 -17.02
N GLN A 217 9.97 0.50 -17.64
CA GLN A 217 10.90 1.62 -17.78
C GLN A 217 11.20 2.27 -16.42
N LEU A 218 10.15 2.51 -15.62
CA LEU A 218 10.27 3.04 -14.26
C LEU A 218 11.05 2.08 -13.37
N ALA A 219 10.75 0.79 -13.41
CA ALA A 219 11.53 -0.22 -12.70
C ALA A 219 13.00 -0.22 -13.11
N SER A 220 13.29 -0.13 -14.41
CA SER A 220 14.68 -0.04 -14.91
C SER A 220 15.39 1.24 -14.44
N ALA A 221 14.69 2.38 -14.38
CA ALA A 221 15.24 3.62 -13.85
C ALA A 221 15.51 3.54 -12.33
N VAL A 222 14.62 2.90 -11.57
CA VAL A 222 14.86 2.58 -10.16
C VAL A 222 16.14 1.73 -10.03
N CYS A 223 16.36 0.79 -10.96
CA CYS A 223 17.53 -0.07 -10.94
C CYS A 223 18.84 0.68 -11.01
N THR A 224 18.95 1.68 -11.88
CA THR A 224 20.22 2.34 -12.14
C THR A 224 20.64 3.34 -11.08
N THR A 225 19.72 3.75 -10.19
CA THR A 225 19.90 5.04 -9.51
C THR A 225 19.73 5.01 -8.01
N PHE A 226 18.86 4.16 -7.47
CA PHE A 226 18.56 4.20 -6.04
C PHE A 226 19.31 3.11 -5.27
N GLY A 227 20.53 3.44 -4.86
CA GLY A 227 21.21 2.68 -3.80
C GLY A 227 20.54 2.83 -2.42
N SER A 228 19.54 3.72 -2.27
CA SER A 228 18.85 4.01 -1.01
C SER A 228 17.38 3.55 -0.95
N LEU A 229 16.74 3.22 -2.07
CA LEU A 229 15.33 2.81 -2.06
C LEU A 229 15.17 1.49 -1.30
N ARG A 230 14.27 1.46 -0.33
CA ARG A 230 13.97 0.29 0.52
C ARG A 230 12.63 -0.32 0.17
N THR A 231 11.65 0.52 -0.19
CA THR A 231 10.29 0.10 -0.49
C THR A 231 9.86 0.66 -1.84
N LEU A 232 9.44 -0.24 -2.72
CA LEU A 232 8.81 0.11 -3.99
C LEU A 232 7.42 -0.53 -4.03
N LYS A 233 6.40 0.29 -4.27
CA LYS A 233 5.02 -0.17 -4.45
C LYS A 233 4.56 0.14 -5.86
N MET A 234 4.17 -0.91 -6.58
CA MET A 234 3.67 -0.85 -7.94
C MET A 234 2.51 -1.83 -8.09
N ASN A 235 1.54 -1.76 -7.17
CA ASN A 235 0.32 -2.57 -7.27
C ASN A 235 -0.57 -2.06 -8.38
N HIS A 236 -1.18 -2.97 -9.14
CA HIS A 236 -2.13 -2.62 -10.21
C HIS A 236 -1.60 -1.55 -11.17
N VAL A 237 -0.39 -1.74 -11.71
CA VAL A 237 0.22 -0.77 -12.64
C VAL A 237 0.27 -1.22 -14.09
N CYS A 238 0.06 -2.50 -14.34
CA CYS A 238 0.18 -3.12 -15.65
C CYS A 238 -1.14 -3.21 -16.43
N SER A 239 -2.23 -2.76 -15.82
CA SER A 239 -3.57 -2.75 -16.40
C SER A 239 -3.93 -1.37 -16.95
N PRO A 240 -4.72 -1.27 -18.03
CA PRO A 240 -5.24 0.01 -18.50
C PRO A 240 -6.21 0.59 -17.46
N LYS A 241 -6.41 1.91 -17.49
CA LYS A 241 -7.45 2.57 -16.70
C LYS A 241 -8.78 1.90 -17.00
N GLU A 242 -9.49 1.46 -15.98
CA GLU A 242 -10.86 1.02 -16.16
C GLU A 242 -11.66 2.23 -16.68
N ALA A 243 -12.45 2.05 -17.75
CA ALA A 243 -13.45 3.05 -18.06
C ALA A 243 -14.32 3.24 -16.80
N ASP A 244 -14.84 4.45 -16.57
CA ASP A 244 -15.93 4.70 -15.62
C ASP A 244 -17.21 3.98 -16.09
N ASP A 245 -17.12 2.68 -16.37
CA ASP A 245 -18.20 1.74 -16.50
C ASP A 245 -18.69 1.49 -15.08
N ASP A 246 -19.27 2.54 -14.54
CA ASP A 246 -20.25 2.57 -13.47
C ASP A 246 -21.45 1.78 -14.01
N VAL A 247 -21.27 0.47 -14.24
CA VAL A 247 -22.34 -0.46 -14.57
C VAL A 247 -23.17 -0.50 -13.31
N LYS A 248 -24.12 0.43 -13.21
CA LYS A 248 -25.18 0.44 -12.21
C LYS A 248 -26.05 -0.79 -12.45
N LEU A 249 -25.54 -1.94 -12.04
CA LEU A 249 -26.30 -3.18 -12.00
C LEU A 249 -27.38 -2.99 -10.93
N PRO A 250 -28.65 -3.28 -11.24
CA PRO A 250 -29.69 -3.26 -10.23
C PRO A 250 -29.33 -4.25 -9.10
N PRO A 251 -29.68 -3.98 -7.83
CA PRO A 251 -29.32 -4.84 -6.70
C PRO A 251 -29.67 -6.33 -6.90
N SER A 252 -30.72 -6.61 -7.68
CA SER A 252 -31.18 -7.95 -8.01
C SER A 252 -30.27 -8.74 -8.97
N ALA A 253 -29.29 -8.09 -9.61
CA ALA A 253 -28.33 -8.74 -10.50
C ALA A 253 -27.03 -9.15 -9.80
N MET A 254 -26.72 -8.57 -8.63
CA MET A 254 -25.46 -8.79 -7.90
C MET A 254 -25.30 -10.23 -7.40
N ASP A 255 -26.40 -10.89 -7.00
CA ASP A 255 -26.36 -12.26 -6.44
C ASP A 255 -26.54 -13.37 -7.50
N SER A 256 -26.24 -13.09 -8.77
CA SER A 256 -26.36 -14.08 -9.84
C SER A 256 -25.04 -14.84 -10.02
N PRO A 257 -25.01 -16.18 -9.84
CA PRO A 257 -23.80 -16.99 -10.08
C PRO A 257 -23.30 -16.93 -11.54
N ALA A 258 -24.16 -16.49 -12.47
CA ALA A 258 -23.77 -16.26 -13.86
C ALA A 258 -23.09 -14.90 -14.05
N LEU A 259 -23.46 -13.89 -13.26
CA LEU A 259 -22.79 -12.60 -13.25
C LEU A 259 -21.42 -12.73 -12.59
N GLU A 260 -21.32 -13.38 -11.44
CA GLU A 260 -20.05 -13.65 -10.75
C GLU A 260 -19.05 -14.33 -11.68
N ARG A 261 -19.45 -15.45 -12.30
CA ARG A 261 -18.62 -16.14 -13.32
C ARG A 261 -18.23 -15.25 -14.48
N SER A 262 -19.12 -14.36 -14.93
CA SER A 262 -18.81 -13.43 -16.02
C SER A 262 -17.80 -12.35 -15.59
N LEU A 263 -17.91 -11.86 -14.35
CA LEU A 263 -16.98 -10.88 -13.79
C LEU A 263 -15.60 -11.51 -13.56
N GLU A 264 -15.54 -12.72 -13.00
CA GLU A 264 -14.33 -13.52 -12.86
C GLU A 264 -13.65 -13.72 -14.22
N THR A 265 -14.40 -14.19 -15.22
CA THR A 265 -13.87 -14.38 -16.58
C THR A 265 -13.34 -13.08 -17.19
N ASN A 266 -14.00 -11.95 -16.92
CA ASN A 266 -13.53 -10.65 -17.42
C ASN A 266 -12.27 -10.18 -16.70
N ASN A 267 -12.18 -10.39 -15.39
CA ASN A 267 -10.99 -10.06 -14.60
C ASN A 267 -9.79 -10.90 -15.02
N GLU A 268 -9.98 -12.20 -15.25
CA GLU A 268 -8.93 -13.08 -15.79
C GLU A 268 -8.41 -12.59 -17.14
N LYS A 269 -9.30 -12.21 -18.07
CA LYS A 269 -8.91 -11.67 -19.38
C LYS A 269 -8.15 -10.36 -19.26
N LYS A 270 -8.57 -9.46 -18.36
CA LYS A 270 -7.85 -8.22 -18.08
C LYS A 270 -6.44 -8.54 -17.56
N LEU A 271 -6.32 -9.47 -16.63
CA LEU A 271 -5.05 -9.87 -16.03
C LEU A 271 -4.11 -10.56 -17.04
N GLU A 272 -4.67 -11.37 -17.95
CA GLU A 272 -3.95 -11.96 -19.09
C GLU A 272 -3.40 -10.86 -20.01
N ALA A 273 -4.22 -9.84 -20.34
CA ALA A 273 -3.76 -8.70 -21.13
C ALA A 273 -2.65 -7.88 -20.44
N SER A 274 -2.64 -7.85 -19.10
CA SER A 274 -1.61 -7.18 -18.30
C SER A 274 -0.29 -7.97 -18.21
N SER A 275 -0.32 -9.29 -18.47
CA SER A 275 0.81 -10.19 -18.22
C SER A 275 2.11 -9.81 -18.94
N PRO A 276 2.09 -9.38 -20.23
CA PRO A 276 3.31 -8.93 -20.90
C PRO A 276 3.98 -7.74 -20.20
N PHE A 277 3.20 -6.85 -19.59
CA PHE A 277 3.72 -5.69 -18.86
C PHE A 277 4.23 -6.09 -17.48
N GLY A 278 3.47 -6.92 -16.74
CA GLY A 278 3.87 -7.45 -15.43
C GLY A 278 5.16 -8.26 -15.48
N ASN A 279 5.30 -9.12 -16.49
CA ASN A 279 6.52 -9.91 -16.69
C ASN A 279 7.73 -9.01 -16.98
N ARG A 280 7.55 -7.98 -17.84
CA ARG A 280 8.61 -6.98 -18.12
C ARG A 280 8.99 -6.19 -16.86
N LEU A 281 8.02 -5.83 -16.03
CA LEU A 281 8.25 -5.15 -14.76
C LEU A 281 9.16 -5.98 -13.84
N VAL A 282 8.84 -7.25 -13.61
CA VAL A 282 9.65 -8.15 -12.78
C VAL A 282 11.04 -8.39 -13.37
N HIS A 283 11.14 -8.58 -14.69
CA HIS A 283 12.43 -8.74 -15.36
C HIS A 283 13.31 -7.50 -15.23
N ALA A 284 12.73 -6.30 -15.34
CA ALA A 284 13.45 -5.05 -15.11
C ALA A 284 14.00 -5.00 -13.68
N LEU A 285 13.16 -5.27 -12.67
CA LEU A 285 13.58 -5.29 -11.26
C LEU A 285 14.66 -6.34 -10.99
N SER A 286 14.59 -7.51 -11.62
CA SER A 286 15.58 -8.58 -11.46
C SER A 286 16.98 -8.21 -12.00
N ASN A 287 17.10 -7.14 -12.77
CA ASN A 287 18.38 -6.59 -13.26
C ASN A 287 18.95 -5.47 -12.38
N LEU A 288 18.44 -5.33 -11.14
CA LEU A 288 18.97 -4.40 -10.13
C LEU A 288 20.49 -4.61 -9.92
N PRO A 289 21.32 -3.54 -9.90
CA PRO A 289 22.72 -3.63 -9.50
C PRO A 289 22.84 -4.22 -8.11
N THR A 290 23.68 -5.23 -7.96
CA THR A 290 23.94 -5.86 -6.66
C THR A 290 25.14 -5.20 -5.96
N PRO A 291 25.03 -4.85 -4.66
CA PRO A 291 23.87 -5.01 -3.79
C PRO A 291 22.81 -3.90 -3.99
N SER A 292 21.55 -4.31 -4.16
CA SER A 292 20.40 -3.40 -4.07
C SER A 292 20.04 -3.17 -2.61
N ALA A 293 19.52 -1.99 -2.29
CA ALA A 293 18.99 -1.73 -0.95
C ALA A 293 17.51 -2.09 -0.79
N LEU A 294 16.85 -2.56 -1.84
CA LEU A 294 15.42 -2.86 -1.84
C LEU A 294 15.13 -4.03 -0.89
N THR A 295 14.31 -3.76 0.13
CA THR A 295 13.91 -4.73 1.15
C THR A 295 12.43 -5.11 1.06
N CYS A 296 11.61 -4.27 0.44
CA CYS A 296 10.15 -4.47 0.36
C CYS A 296 9.63 -4.11 -1.04
N LEU A 297 8.85 -5.02 -1.62
CA LEU A 297 8.32 -4.87 -2.97
C LEU A 297 6.85 -5.28 -3.01
N TRP A 298 6.02 -4.39 -3.55
CA TRP A 298 4.59 -4.64 -3.74
C TRP A 298 4.26 -4.65 -5.23
N LEU A 299 3.76 -5.79 -5.71
CA LEU A 299 3.50 -6.08 -7.12
C LEU A 299 2.15 -6.80 -7.31
N ASP A 300 1.20 -6.54 -6.42
CA ASP A 300 -0.14 -7.13 -6.51
C ASP A 300 -0.83 -6.70 -7.82
N GLN A 301 -1.67 -7.57 -8.39
CA GLN A 301 -2.52 -7.24 -9.54
C GLN A 301 -1.81 -6.77 -10.81
N ASN A 302 -0.67 -7.38 -11.18
CA ASN A 302 0.09 -7.00 -12.37
C ASN A 302 0.07 -8.05 -13.49
N GLY A 303 -0.62 -9.17 -13.30
CA GLY A 303 -0.65 -10.27 -14.26
C GLY A 303 0.68 -11.00 -14.36
N ILE A 304 1.52 -10.95 -13.32
CA ILE A 304 2.82 -11.59 -13.32
C ILE A 304 2.65 -13.11 -13.41
N GLU A 305 3.36 -13.72 -14.34
CA GLU A 305 3.43 -15.17 -14.51
C GLU A 305 4.67 -15.73 -13.80
N SER A 306 4.62 -16.98 -13.35
CA SER A 306 5.72 -17.64 -12.63
C SER A 306 7.05 -17.62 -13.38
N SER A 307 7.01 -17.71 -14.72
CA SER A 307 8.19 -17.67 -15.58
C SER A 307 8.99 -16.37 -15.45
N ALA A 308 8.33 -15.25 -15.13
CA ALA A 308 8.98 -13.96 -14.95
C ALA A 308 9.85 -13.89 -13.69
N LEU A 309 9.58 -14.73 -12.69
CA LEU A 309 10.29 -14.75 -11.42
C LEU A 309 11.65 -15.44 -11.48
N GLN A 310 12.09 -15.98 -12.62
CA GLN A 310 13.36 -16.69 -12.76
C GLN A 310 14.56 -15.91 -12.20
N GLY A 311 14.56 -14.58 -12.37
CA GLY A 311 15.63 -13.68 -11.90
C GLY A 311 15.45 -13.10 -10.50
N ILE A 312 14.34 -13.36 -9.80
CA ILE A 312 13.99 -12.64 -8.56
C ILE A 312 15.00 -12.87 -7.42
N HIS A 313 15.72 -13.99 -7.45
CA HIS A 313 16.78 -14.35 -6.50
C HIS A 313 17.99 -13.39 -6.52
N THR A 314 18.14 -12.55 -7.56
CA THR A 314 19.19 -11.52 -7.60
C THR A 314 18.92 -10.39 -6.61
N LEU A 315 17.69 -10.26 -6.09
CA LEU A 315 17.30 -9.29 -5.09
C LEU A 315 17.73 -9.75 -3.69
N THR A 316 19.04 -9.77 -3.46
CA THR A 316 19.65 -10.39 -2.29
C THR A 316 19.32 -9.72 -0.95
N CYS A 317 18.79 -8.49 -0.96
CA CYS A 317 18.34 -7.78 0.24
C CYS A 317 16.81 -7.78 0.41
N LEU A 318 16.05 -8.40 -0.50
CA LEU A 318 14.59 -8.40 -0.44
C LEU A 318 14.11 -9.26 0.73
N GLU A 319 13.38 -8.63 1.66
CA GLU A 319 12.85 -9.28 2.86
C GLU A 319 11.34 -9.53 2.77
N ALA A 320 10.60 -8.67 2.07
CA ALA A 320 9.15 -8.75 1.93
C ALA A 320 8.71 -8.59 0.46
N LEU A 321 7.85 -9.49 -0.01
CA LEU A 321 7.34 -9.49 -1.38
C LEU A 321 5.83 -9.76 -1.41
N HIS A 322 5.08 -8.81 -1.99
CA HIS A 322 3.64 -8.92 -2.19
C HIS A 322 3.34 -9.13 -3.68
N LEU A 323 2.63 -10.22 -3.98
CA LEU A 323 2.34 -10.72 -5.32
C LEU A 323 0.89 -11.24 -5.41
N ARG A 324 -0.03 -10.69 -4.63
CA ARG A 324 -1.44 -11.10 -4.62
C ARG A 324 -2.11 -10.83 -5.97
N GLN A 325 -3.09 -11.63 -6.34
CA GLN A 325 -3.90 -11.43 -7.56
C GLN A 325 -3.03 -11.34 -8.82
N ASN A 326 -2.09 -12.27 -8.98
CA ASN A 326 -1.28 -12.44 -10.19
C ASN A 326 -1.63 -13.80 -10.85
N ARG A 327 -0.82 -14.23 -11.83
CA ARG A 327 -1.00 -15.51 -12.55
C ARG A 327 0.12 -16.47 -12.17
N LEU A 328 0.37 -16.60 -10.87
CA LEU A 328 1.39 -17.48 -10.34
C LEU A 328 0.85 -18.89 -10.10
N ASP A 329 1.67 -19.88 -10.38
CA ASP A 329 1.46 -21.32 -10.17
C ASP A 329 2.69 -21.91 -9.43
N ASP A 330 2.71 -23.21 -9.19
CA ASP A 330 3.75 -23.89 -8.42
C ASP A 330 5.21 -23.60 -8.83
N PRO A 331 5.56 -23.46 -10.12
CA PRO A 331 6.84 -22.94 -10.55
C PRO A 331 7.31 -21.65 -9.86
N ALA A 332 6.41 -20.73 -9.48
CA ALA A 332 6.76 -19.53 -8.74
C ALA A 332 7.41 -19.85 -7.39
N ALA A 333 6.90 -20.86 -6.68
CA ALA A 333 7.42 -21.28 -5.37
C ALA A 333 8.91 -21.66 -5.46
N ASN A 334 9.32 -22.33 -6.53
CA ASN A 334 10.71 -22.73 -6.76
C ASN A 334 11.64 -21.52 -6.96
N HIS A 335 11.15 -20.44 -7.58
CA HIS A 335 11.94 -19.23 -7.77
C HIS A 335 12.02 -18.40 -6.48
N LEU A 336 10.90 -18.32 -5.75
CA LEU A 336 10.79 -17.55 -4.50
C LEU A 336 11.59 -18.17 -3.36
N SER A 337 11.64 -19.51 -3.26
CA SER A 337 12.43 -20.21 -2.24
C SER A 337 13.95 -20.00 -2.39
N LEU A 338 14.41 -19.51 -3.55
CA LEU A 338 15.83 -19.21 -3.82
C LEU A 338 16.24 -17.80 -3.42
N VAL A 339 15.30 -16.94 -3.03
CA VAL A 339 15.61 -15.56 -2.60
C VAL A 339 16.20 -15.61 -1.19
N PRO A 340 17.49 -15.24 -1.00
CA PRO A 340 18.25 -15.60 0.20
C PRO A 340 17.84 -14.85 1.47
N SER A 341 17.19 -13.69 1.34
CA SER A 341 16.82 -12.83 2.47
C SER A 341 15.32 -12.75 2.69
N LEU A 342 14.52 -13.47 1.90
CA LEU A 342 13.07 -13.33 1.88
C LEU A 342 12.47 -13.96 3.15
N LYS A 343 11.74 -13.14 3.91
CA LYS A 343 11.10 -13.51 5.18
C LYS A 343 9.58 -13.52 5.06
N THR A 344 9.02 -12.61 4.27
CA THR A 344 7.57 -12.41 4.14
C THR A 344 7.17 -12.52 2.68
N ILE A 345 6.22 -13.39 2.39
CA ILE A 345 5.58 -13.50 1.08
C ILE A 345 4.06 -13.47 1.18
N GLU A 346 3.44 -12.71 0.30
CA GLU A 346 1.99 -12.61 0.16
C GLU A 346 1.61 -13.02 -1.27
N LEU A 347 1.03 -14.22 -1.40
CA LEU A 347 0.71 -14.87 -2.67
C LEU A 347 -0.80 -15.16 -2.80
N GLY A 348 -1.63 -14.50 -2.00
CA GLY A 348 -3.07 -14.76 -2.03
C GLY A 348 -3.73 -14.43 -3.37
N ASN A 349 -4.76 -15.18 -3.77
CA ASN A 349 -5.46 -15.07 -5.05
C ASN A 349 -4.51 -15.34 -6.24
N ASN A 350 -3.82 -16.47 -6.22
CA ASN A 350 -3.05 -16.99 -7.35
C ASN A 350 -3.52 -18.43 -7.62
N GLY A 351 -2.79 -19.16 -8.47
CA GLY A 351 -3.06 -20.56 -8.81
C GLY A 351 -2.06 -21.55 -8.21
N LEU A 352 -1.54 -21.31 -7.01
CA LEU A 352 -0.65 -22.28 -6.36
C LEU A 352 -1.44 -23.49 -5.86
N GLU A 353 -0.83 -24.67 -5.95
CA GLU A 353 -1.36 -25.93 -5.48
C GLU A 353 -0.53 -26.48 -4.29
N ALA A 354 -0.84 -27.70 -3.88
CA ALA A 354 -0.18 -28.38 -2.76
C ALA A 354 1.35 -28.52 -2.96
N THR A 355 1.84 -28.65 -4.20
CA THR A 355 3.27 -28.80 -4.44
C THR A 355 4.02 -27.48 -4.25
N GLY A 356 3.42 -26.36 -4.66
CA GLY A 356 3.92 -25.02 -4.39
C GLY A 356 3.97 -24.72 -2.88
N LEU A 357 2.92 -25.08 -2.14
CA LEU A 357 2.92 -25.01 -0.67
C LEU A 357 4.13 -25.76 -0.08
N ALA A 358 4.34 -27.02 -0.50
CA ALA A 358 5.42 -27.83 0.02
C ALA A 358 6.81 -27.21 -0.26
N THR A 359 7.03 -26.68 -1.47
CA THR A 359 8.27 -25.98 -1.82
C THR A 359 8.50 -24.75 -0.94
N LEU A 360 7.48 -23.92 -0.71
CA LEU A 360 7.60 -22.72 0.11
C LEU A 360 7.91 -23.06 1.57
N LEU A 361 7.24 -24.05 2.15
CA LEU A 361 7.45 -24.46 3.54
C LEU A 361 8.82 -25.11 3.79
N GLN A 362 9.51 -25.59 2.74
CA GLN A 362 10.90 -26.05 2.82
C GLN A 362 11.92 -24.92 2.87
N SER A 363 11.52 -23.67 2.59
CA SER A 363 12.42 -22.53 2.73
C SER A 363 12.83 -22.35 4.20
N SER A 364 14.13 -22.13 4.40
CA SER A 364 14.71 -21.87 5.73
C SER A 364 14.76 -20.39 6.12
N THR A 365 14.29 -19.51 5.22
CA THR A 365 14.30 -18.05 5.44
C THR A 365 12.91 -17.48 5.66
N LEU A 366 11.86 -18.12 5.13
CA LEU A 366 10.49 -17.64 5.19
C LEU A 366 9.94 -17.77 6.62
N ALA A 367 9.48 -16.64 7.16
CA ALA A 367 8.84 -16.54 8.46
C ALA A 367 7.32 -16.37 8.33
N HIS A 368 6.86 -15.68 7.28
CA HIS A 368 5.43 -15.47 6.98
C HIS A 368 5.12 -15.87 5.54
N VAL A 369 4.11 -16.72 5.38
CA VAL A 369 3.64 -17.23 4.08
C VAL A 369 2.12 -17.04 3.98
N GLY A 370 1.70 -16.05 3.20
CA GLY A 370 0.30 -15.76 2.89
C GLY A 370 -0.16 -16.43 1.60
N LEU A 371 -1.09 -17.38 1.69
CA LEU A 371 -1.60 -18.15 0.54
C LEU A 371 -3.13 -18.12 0.44
N PHE A 372 -3.78 -17.10 1.01
CA PHE A 372 -5.23 -16.93 0.96
C PHE A 372 -5.79 -17.10 -0.46
N ASN A 373 -6.83 -17.92 -0.63
CA ASN A 373 -7.52 -18.09 -1.92
C ASN A 373 -6.58 -18.55 -3.06
N ASN A 374 -5.92 -19.68 -2.89
CA ASN A 374 -5.23 -20.43 -3.95
C ASN A 374 -5.94 -21.80 -4.15
N VAL A 375 -5.28 -22.76 -4.78
CA VAL A 375 -5.80 -24.11 -5.08
C VAL A 375 -5.09 -25.16 -4.21
N ILE A 376 -4.86 -24.83 -2.93
CA ILE A 376 -4.09 -25.67 -2.01
C ILE A 376 -5.02 -26.65 -1.31
N HIS A 377 -5.36 -27.74 -1.98
CA HIS A 377 -6.23 -28.80 -1.43
C HIS A 377 -5.92 -30.18 -2.07
N GLY A 378 -6.57 -31.24 -1.58
CA GLY A 378 -6.50 -32.58 -2.18
C GLY A 378 -5.26 -33.41 -1.83
N PHE A 379 -4.39 -32.92 -0.96
CA PHE A 379 -3.19 -33.63 -0.49
C PHE A 379 -3.47 -34.56 0.71
N GLY A 380 -4.70 -34.54 1.26
CA GLY A 380 -5.17 -35.50 2.26
C GLY A 380 -5.83 -36.76 1.67
N GLU A 381 -5.92 -36.88 0.34
CA GLU A 381 -6.50 -38.05 -0.33
C GLU A 381 -5.49 -39.21 -0.43
N ASP A 382 -5.98 -40.46 -0.39
CA ASP A 382 -5.15 -41.69 -0.28
C ASP A 382 -4.15 -41.88 -1.45
N ASP A 383 -4.43 -41.27 -2.60
CA ASP A 383 -3.62 -41.38 -3.83
C ASP A 383 -2.58 -40.26 -3.99
N GLN A 384 -2.51 -39.30 -3.06
CA GLN A 384 -1.58 -38.17 -3.09
C GLN A 384 -0.46 -38.32 -2.05
N PRO A 385 0.75 -37.79 -2.32
CA PRO A 385 1.83 -37.83 -1.35
C PRO A 385 1.45 -36.99 -0.12
N ALA A 386 1.53 -37.61 1.06
CA ALA A 386 1.36 -36.91 2.32
C ALA A 386 2.35 -35.73 2.43
N LEU A 387 1.92 -34.65 3.09
CA LEU A 387 2.78 -33.50 3.37
C LEU A 387 4.09 -33.97 4.06
N PRO A 388 5.26 -33.48 3.61
CA PRO A 388 6.53 -33.83 4.24
C PRO A 388 6.62 -33.22 5.65
N ALA A 389 7.63 -33.65 6.43
CA ALA A 389 7.72 -33.32 7.85
C ALA A 389 8.09 -31.85 8.16
N PHE A 390 8.52 -31.02 7.19
CA PHE A 390 8.90 -29.60 7.34
C PHE A 390 9.61 -29.23 8.67
N ASP A 391 10.47 -30.11 9.17
CA ASP A 391 11.10 -30.05 10.49
C ASP A 391 12.19 -28.96 10.57
N THR A 392 12.71 -28.53 9.43
CA THR A 392 13.69 -27.45 9.29
C THR A 392 13.08 -26.09 8.94
N SER A 393 11.75 -26.01 8.83
CA SER A 393 11.06 -24.79 8.39
C SER A 393 11.18 -23.67 9.42
N SER A 394 11.40 -22.44 8.92
CA SER A 394 11.43 -21.23 9.74
C SER A 394 10.08 -20.52 9.88
N VAL A 395 9.02 -21.09 9.29
CA VAL A 395 7.71 -20.44 9.19
C VAL A 395 7.07 -20.30 10.57
N THR A 396 6.70 -19.07 10.90
CA THR A 396 6.02 -18.66 12.13
C THR A 396 4.54 -18.35 11.90
N SER A 397 4.19 -17.90 10.69
CA SER A 397 2.83 -17.52 10.30
C SER A 397 2.50 -18.12 8.94
N LEU A 398 1.39 -18.84 8.86
CA LEU A 398 0.91 -19.49 7.63
C LEU A 398 -0.59 -19.21 7.45
N ASP A 399 -0.96 -18.61 6.31
CA ASP A 399 -2.34 -18.39 5.93
C ASP A 399 -2.72 -19.30 4.76
N LEU A 400 -3.65 -20.23 5.01
CA LEU A 400 -4.27 -21.14 4.06
C LEU A 400 -5.77 -20.89 3.93
N GLY A 401 -6.26 -19.69 4.28
CA GLY A 401 -7.66 -19.34 4.16
C GLY A 401 -8.17 -19.44 2.72
N GLY A 402 -9.44 -19.80 2.53
CA GLY A 402 -10.10 -19.81 1.21
C GLY A 402 -9.48 -20.75 0.15
N ASN A 403 -8.72 -21.77 0.56
CA ASN A 403 -8.07 -22.72 -0.36
C ASN A 403 -8.92 -23.94 -0.70
N GLY A 404 -10.19 -23.99 -0.26
CA GLY A 404 -11.06 -25.14 -0.50
C GLY A 404 -10.62 -26.42 0.22
N LEU A 405 -9.94 -26.28 1.37
CA LEU A 405 -9.46 -27.43 2.15
C LEU A 405 -10.63 -28.33 2.59
N SER A 406 -10.51 -29.63 2.35
CA SER A 406 -11.44 -30.63 2.88
C SER A 406 -11.10 -31.02 4.32
N VAL A 407 -12.01 -31.75 4.99
CA VAL A 407 -11.72 -32.38 6.29
C VAL A 407 -10.49 -33.28 6.25
N LYS A 408 -10.25 -33.98 5.14
CA LYS A 408 -9.06 -34.85 4.98
C LYS A 408 -7.78 -34.03 4.90
N ASP A 409 -7.80 -32.91 4.17
CA ASP A 409 -6.66 -32.00 4.09
C ASP A 409 -6.34 -31.39 5.47
N LEU A 410 -7.37 -30.97 6.21
CA LEU A 410 -7.20 -30.50 7.59
C LEU A 410 -6.61 -31.61 8.48
N THR A 411 -7.08 -32.85 8.33
CA THR A 411 -6.55 -34.00 9.08
C THR A 411 -5.06 -34.22 8.76
N ALA A 412 -4.66 -34.11 7.49
CA ALA A 412 -3.27 -34.20 7.07
C ALA A 412 -2.42 -33.06 7.65
N ILE A 413 -2.92 -31.81 7.66
CA ILE A 413 -2.24 -30.67 8.29
C ILE A 413 -2.06 -30.92 9.80
N VAL A 414 -3.12 -31.32 10.50
CA VAL A 414 -3.07 -31.62 11.95
C VAL A 414 -2.04 -32.71 12.23
N HIS A 415 -2.03 -33.79 11.44
CA HIS A 415 -1.06 -34.87 11.58
C HIS A 415 0.39 -34.40 11.37
N MET A 416 0.64 -33.59 10.33
CA MET A 416 1.96 -32.99 10.08
C MET A 416 2.42 -32.11 11.26
N LEU A 417 1.54 -31.26 11.78
CA LEU A 417 1.85 -30.37 12.89
C LEU A 417 2.07 -31.11 14.23
N GLN A 418 1.38 -32.23 14.45
CA GLN A 418 1.58 -33.11 15.62
C GLN A 418 2.93 -33.84 15.55
N ASN A 419 3.38 -34.21 14.34
CA ASN A 419 4.64 -34.91 14.12
C ASN A 419 5.86 -33.98 14.00
N GLN A 420 5.90 -32.91 14.81
CA GLN A 420 6.99 -31.92 14.86
C GLN A 420 7.18 -31.10 13.56
N GLY A 421 6.21 -31.11 12.65
CA GLY A 421 6.27 -30.25 11.47
C GLY A 421 5.99 -28.79 11.78
N LEU A 422 6.68 -27.90 11.06
CA LEU A 422 6.64 -26.45 11.27
C LEU A 422 6.84 -26.09 12.75
N PRO A 423 8.00 -26.40 13.35
CA PRO A 423 8.20 -26.31 14.79
C PRO A 423 8.08 -24.86 15.34
N LEU A 424 8.32 -23.85 14.49
CA LEU A 424 8.25 -22.45 14.86
C LEU A 424 6.88 -21.79 14.61
N LEU A 425 5.90 -22.52 14.06
CA LEU A 425 4.59 -21.98 13.73
C LEU A 425 3.83 -21.53 15.00
N THR A 426 3.44 -20.26 15.02
CA THR A 426 2.67 -19.62 16.10
C THR A 426 1.30 -19.13 15.63
N LEU A 427 1.10 -18.90 14.33
CA LEU A 427 -0.18 -18.52 13.73
C LEU A 427 -0.50 -19.36 12.50
N LEU A 428 -1.68 -19.98 12.51
CA LEU A 428 -2.26 -20.71 11.38
C LEU A 428 -3.66 -20.15 11.06
N GLU A 429 -3.82 -19.61 9.87
CA GLU A 429 -5.10 -19.10 9.36
C GLU A 429 -5.70 -20.09 8.35
N LEU A 430 -6.96 -20.47 8.56
CA LEU A 430 -7.72 -21.46 7.78
C LEU A 430 -9.12 -20.94 7.44
N GLY A 431 -9.36 -19.64 7.60
CA GLY A 431 -10.69 -19.04 7.42
C GLY A 431 -11.27 -19.27 6.03
N GLY A 432 -12.58 -19.49 5.92
CA GLY A 432 -13.26 -19.63 4.62
C GLY A 432 -13.03 -20.96 3.89
N ASN A 433 -12.50 -21.98 4.56
CA ASN A 433 -12.40 -23.34 4.02
C ASN A 433 -13.57 -24.25 4.42
N ALA A 434 -14.02 -24.14 5.68
CA ALA A 434 -15.02 -25.03 6.25
C ALA A 434 -16.41 -24.80 5.63
N GLN A 435 -17.07 -25.89 5.25
CA GLN A 435 -18.48 -25.90 4.87
C GLN A 435 -19.37 -26.02 6.12
N ASP A 436 -20.59 -25.48 6.07
CA ASP A 436 -21.53 -25.49 7.20
C ASP A 436 -21.78 -26.90 7.76
N THR A 437 -21.81 -27.92 6.89
CA THR A 437 -22.05 -29.32 7.27
C THR A 437 -20.87 -29.98 7.99
N GLU A 438 -19.68 -29.37 7.96
CA GLU A 438 -18.44 -29.95 8.46
C GLU A 438 -17.87 -29.19 9.67
N MET A 439 -18.55 -28.14 10.12
CA MET A 439 -18.06 -27.25 11.19
C MET A 439 -17.71 -27.99 12.49
N ASP A 440 -18.54 -28.96 12.92
CA ASP A 440 -18.29 -29.72 14.15
C ASP A 440 -17.01 -30.56 14.04
N THR A 441 -16.76 -31.15 12.88
CA THR A 441 -15.56 -31.95 12.62
C THR A 441 -14.31 -31.07 12.58
N TRP A 442 -14.39 -29.91 11.92
CA TRP A 442 -13.34 -28.90 11.91
C TRP A 442 -13.02 -28.42 13.33
N GLU A 443 -14.05 -28.14 14.13
CA GLU A 443 -13.89 -27.72 15.53
C GLU A 443 -13.19 -28.79 16.38
N ALA A 444 -13.58 -30.06 16.21
CA ALA A 444 -12.93 -31.17 16.91
C ALA A 444 -11.43 -31.29 16.56
N LEU A 445 -11.09 -31.26 15.28
CA LEU A 445 -9.71 -31.35 14.79
C LEU A 445 -8.85 -30.15 15.25
N VAL A 446 -9.38 -28.93 15.17
CA VAL A 446 -8.67 -27.73 15.63
C VAL A 446 -8.50 -27.73 17.15
N ASN A 447 -9.51 -28.18 17.91
CA ASN A 447 -9.40 -28.28 19.36
C ASN A 447 -8.37 -29.34 19.78
N GLN A 448 -8.26 -30.45 19.04
CA GLN A 448 -7.19 -31.42 19.22
C GLN A 448 -5.82 -30.77 18.97
N LEU A 449 -5.64 -30.08 17.84
CA LEU A 449 -4.39 -29.38 17.53
C LEU A 449 -4.00 -28.35 18.61
N ARG A 450 -4.96 -27.60 19.16
CA ARG A 450 -4.72 -26.65 20.26
C ARG A 450 -4.31 -27.33 21.57
N GLN A 451 -4.76 -28.55 21.83
CA GLN A 451 -4.30 -29.33 22.99
C GLN A 451 -2.85 -29.81 22.80
N ASP A 452 -2.51 -30.24 21.59
CA ASP A 452 -1.17 -30.74 21.26
C ASP A 452 -0.14 -29.61 21.12
N ARG A 453 -0.55 -28.44 20.63
CA ARG A 453 0.26 -27.23 20.45
C ARG A 453 -0.41 -26.00 21.08
N PRO A 454 -0.37 -25.84 22.42
CA PRO A 454 -1.09 -24.77 23.11
C PRO A 454 -0.59 -23.34 22.79
N ALA A 455 0.62 -23.20 22.26
CA ALA A 455 1.17 -21.92 21.82
C ALA A 455 0.76 -21.53 20.38
N LEU A 456 0.18 -22.46 19.60
CA LEU A 456 -0.26 -22.21 18.23
C LEU A 456 -1.65 -21.58 18.22
N GLN A 457 -1.74 -20.36 17.69
CA GLN A 457 -3.01 -19.70 17.41
C GLN A 457 -3.58 -20.23 16.09
N VAL A 458 -4.83 -20.69 16.12
CA VAL A 458 -5.52 -21.20 14.93
C VAL A 458 -6.79 -20.40 14.70
N ALA A 459 -6.85 -19.65 13.61
CA ALA A 459 -7.99 -18.84 13.20
C ALA A 459 -8.66 -19.48 11.98
N TRP A 460 -9.91 -19.97 12.14
CA TRP A 460 -10.61 -20.70 11.06
C TRP A 460 -12.11 -20.41 10.96
N LYS A 461 -12.72 -19.90 12.03
CA LYS A 461 -14.11 -19.43 12.07
C LYS A 461 -14.15 -18.02 12.66
N ARG A 462 -15.03 -17.15 12.14
CA ARG A 462 -15.36 -15.88 12.84
C ARG A 462 -16.22 -16.23 14.06
N LEU A 463 -15.75 -15.90 15.26
CA LEU A 463 -16.53 -16.11 16.48
C LEU A 463 -17.63 -15.04 16.56
N ALA A 464 -18.87 -15.42 16.85
CA ALA A 464 -19.98 -14.48 16.98
C ALA A 464 -19.76 -13.37 18.04
N GLN A 465 -18.86 -13.60 19.01
CA GLN A 465 -18.48 -12.62 20.03
C GLN A 465 -17.60 -11.47 19.49
N GLU A 466 -17.01 -11.63 18.29
CA GLU A 466 -16.18 -10.62 17.63
C GLU A 466 -16.98 -9.71 16.70
N MET A 467 -18.26 -10.03 16.45
CA MET A 467 -19.15 -9.24 15.58
C MET A 467 -19.59 -7.91 16.22
N ASP A 468 -19.66 -7.82 17.54
CA ASP A 468 -20.19 -6.64 18.25
C ASP A 468 -19.13 -5.63 18.71
N THR A 469 -17.82 -5.94 18.57
CA THR A 469 -16.76 -5.08 19.12
C THR A 469 -15.64 -4.71 18.16
N ALA A 470 -15.57 -5.28 16.96
CA ALA A 470 -14.50 -4.96 16.03
C ALA A 470 -14.87 -3.77 15.13
N LYS A 471 -14.28 -2.59 15.41
CA LYS A 471 -14.08 -1.58 14.36
C LYS A 471 -13.19 -2.20 13.26
N PRO A 472 -13.40 -1.85 11.98
CA PRO A 472 -12.57 -2.35 10.90
C PRO A 472 -11.09 -2.01 11.17
N PRO A 473 -10.15 -2.93 10.93
CA PRO A 473 -8.73 -2.65 11.05
C PRO A 473 -8.33 -1.57 10.04
N ILE A 474 -7.60 -0.56 10.54
CA ILE A 474 -6.97 0.51 9.76
C ILE A 474 -5.72 -0.04 9.07
#